data_AF-A0A947AQX2-F1
#
_entry.id   AF-A0A947AQX2-F1
#
_cell.length_a   1.000
_cell.length_b   1.000
_cell.length_c   1.000
_cell.angle_alpha   90.00
_cell.angle_beta   90.00
_cell.angle_gamma   90.00
#
_symmetry.space_group_name_H-M   'P 1'
#
loop_
_entity.id
_entity.type
_entity.pdbx_description
1 polymer ?
#
loop_
_entity_poly.entity_id
_entity_poly.type
_entity_poly.pdbx_seq_one_letter_code
_entity_poly.pdbx_strand_id
1 'polypeptide(L)'
;MATLSPVHLGIIISIAFLALLLLRPVLVKRFVEIAEPLAQPRRAFLLDFAICISASILINVYNFLALGFPLQNSGSLIIGCIIAGFFIGLDSSLSKERQVILTAMKSGENGPRSIRYYPMTRKFTLFAVTTFIFVSLILVMVFVRDIEWLANISQNVDSIVNAQLSVTYEILFIMSVLMILTINLILSYSKNLKLLFNNETQILEKVKNGDLSRKVPVATQDEFGLIADHTNHMIDGLRHRFELISSLKFAEEVQQNLLPTKSPYLRDYDVSGFSLYCDQTGGDYYDYFLLPDDKLGITVADACGHGVGAAMLMTTVRAFLISAVENYTDPATLLNQINGLISKDCATSGNFTTMFFLEIDSRERKIQWIRAGHEP
;
A
#
# COMPACT_ATOMS: atom_id res chain seq x y z
N MET A 1 54.31 -36.72 -4.59
CA MET A 1 53.88 -35.31 -4.44
C MET A 1 53.31 -35.16 -3.05
N ALA A 2 53.82 -34.22 -2.24
CA ALA A 2 53.38 -34.05 -0.86
C ALA A 2 51.90 -33.63 -0.83
N THR A 3 51.02 -34.54 -0.43
CA THR A 3 49.62 -34.22 -0.15
C THR A 3 49.61 -33.41 1.15
N LEU A 4 49.16 -32.16 1.09
CA LEU A 4 48.86 -31.39 2.30
C LEU A 4 47.83 -32.19 3.12
N SER A 5 48.07 -32.35 4.42
CA SER A 5 47.10 -33.05 5.25
C SER A 5 45.77 -32.28 5.23
N PRO A 6 44.62 -32.97 5.17
CA PRO A 6 43.30 -32.31 5.15
C PRO A 6 43.12 -31.29 6.29
N VAL A 7 43.78 -31.52 7.42
CA VAL A 7 43.79 -30.64 8.59
C VAL A 7 44.49 -29.31 8.30
N HIS A 8 45.67 -29.33 7.65
CA HIS A 8 46.39 -28.10 7.33
C HIS A 8 45.63 -27.24 6.32
N LEU A 9 45.02 -27.87 5.30
CA LEU A 9 44.17 -27.17 4.33
C LEU A 9 42.94 -26.55 5.02
N GLY A 10 42.29 -27.30 5.92
CA GLY A 10 41.15 -26.81 6.70
C GLY A 10 41.49 -25.61 7.59
N ILE A 11 42.69 -25.61 8.21
CA ILE A 11 43.16 -24.49 9.04
C ILE A 11 43.38 -23.24 8.17
N ILE A 12 44.03 -23.37 7.00
CA ILE A 12 44.28 -22.24 6.09
C ILE A 12 42.96 -21.60 5.63
N ILE A 13 41.98 -22.43 5.23
CA ILE A 13 40.65 -21.97 4.85
C ILE A 13 39.97 -21.26 6.02
N SER A 14 39.99 -21.86 7.21
CA SER A 14 39.33 -21.32 8.40
C SER A 14 39.90 -19.96 8.81
N ILE A 15 41.23 -19.79 8.78
CA ILE A 15 41.90 -18.52 9.11
C ILE A 15 41.50 -17.42 8.12
N ALA A 16 41.51 -17.73 6.81
CA ALA A 16 41.15 -16.77 5.78
C ALA A 16 39.69 -16.29 5.91
N PHE A 17 38.75 -17.21 6.15
CA PHE A 17 37.35 -16.86 6.38
C PHE A 17 37.13 -16.12 7.71
N LEU A 18 37.85 -16.48 8.78
CA LEU A 18 37.75 -15.79 10.07
C LEU A 18 38.19 -14.32 9.97
N ALA A 19 39.33 -14.06 9.31
CA ALA A 19 39.83 -12.70 9.11
C ALA A 19 38.83 -11.82 8.34
N LEU A 20 38.20 -12.38 7.30
CA LEU A 20 37.20 -11.67 6.51
C LEU A 20 35.87 -11.49 7.26
N LEU A 21 35.48 -12.44 8.11
CA LEU A 21 34.29 -12.33 8.96
C LEU A 21 34.44 -11.21 10.00
N LEU A 22 35.65 -11.01 10.55
CA LEU A 22 35.95 -9.88 11.44
C LEU A 22 35.89 -8.52 10.72
N LEU A 23 36.21 -8.48 9.43
CA LEU A 23 36.15 -7.25 8.62
C LEU A 23 34.71 -6.91 8.18
N ARG A 24 33.84 -7.94 8.07
CA ARG A 24 32.46 -7.83 7.61
C ARG A 24 31.64 -6.71 8.27
N PRO A 25 31.55 -6.57 9.62
CA PRO A 25 30.71 -5.54 10.24
C PRO A 25 31.10 -4.11 9.81
N VAL A 26 32.39 -3.85 9.63
CA VAL A 26 32.88 -2.54 9.16
C VAL A 26 32.49 -2.31 7.71
N LEU A 27 32.61 -3.32 6.86
CA LEU A 27 32.23 -3.23 5.45
C LEU A 27 30.72 -3.08 5.26
N VAL A 28 29.90 -3.78 6.04
CA VAL A 28 28.44 -3.67 6.00
C VAL A 28 28.03 -2.22 6.31
N LYS A 29 28.56 -1.65 7.39
CA LYS A 29 28.26 -0.26 7.77
C LYS A 29 28.65 0.74 6.69
N ARG A 30 29.79 0.53 6.01
CA ARG A 30 30.33 1.47 5.02
C ARG A 30 29.73 1.31 3.61
N PHE A 31 29.36 0.09 3.22
CA PHE A 31 28.92 -0.20 1.85
C PHE A 31 27.42 -0.42 1.72
N VAL A 32 26.83 -1.13 2.69
CA VAL A 32 25.43 -1.53 2.67
C VAL A 32 24.55 -0.47 3.32
N GLU A 33 24.86 -0.05 4.55
CA GLU A 33 23.98 0.83 5.34
C GLU A 33 23.91 2.28 4.83
N ILE A 34 24.95 2.75 4.11
CA ILE A 34 24.96 4.07 3.47
C ILE A 34 24.01 4.13 2.25
N ALA A 35 23.63 2.97 1.70
CA ALA A 35 22.76 2.93 0.53
C ALA A 35 21.30 3.24 0.87
N GLU A 36 20.56 3.73 -0.13
CA GLU A 36 19.10 3.81 -0.06
C GLU A 36 18.49 2.46 0.37
N PRO A 37 17.44 2.45 1.22
CA PRO A 37 16.87 1.22 1.79
C PRO A 37 16.60 0.13 0.75
N LEU A 38 16.01 0.50 -0.39
CA LEU A 38 15.66 -0.44 -1.46
C LEU A 38 16.90 -1.05 -2.18
N ALA A 39 18.07 -0.40 -2.12
CA ALA A 39 19.31 -0.89 -2.70
C ALA A 39 20.14 -1.75 -1.74
N GLN A 40 19.84 -1.72 -0.43
CA GLN A 40 20.61 -2.43 0.61
C GLN A 40 20.67 -3.95 0.39
N PRO A 41 19.59 -4.67 0.00
CA PRO A 41 19.64 -6.12 -0.22
C PRO A 41 20.65 -6.52 -1.30
N ARG A 42 20.64 -5.82 -2.44
CA ARG A 42 21.59 -6.07 -3.54
C ARG A 42 23.03 -5.81 -3.12
N ARG A 43 23.29 -4.75 -2.34
CA ARG A 43 24.64 -4.46 -1.84
C ARG A 43 25.10 -5.49 -0.82
N ALA A 44 24.21 -6.01 0.02
CA ALA A 44 24.51 -7.07 0.96
C ALA A 44 24.94 -8.36 0.23
N PHE A 45 24.21 -8.75 -0.83
CA PHE A 45 24.61 -9.86 -1.69
C PHE A 45 26.01 -9.66 -2.28
N LEU A 46 26.23 -8.51 -2.94
CA LEU A 46 27.49 -8.22 -3.62
C LEU A 46 28.67 -8.21 -2.65
N LEU A 47 28.48 -7.68 -1.45
CA LEU A 47 29.51 -7.63 -0.42
C LEU A 47 29.91 -9.04 0.03
N ASP A 48 28.94 -9.86 0.46
CA ASP A 48 29.24 -11.20 0.99
C ASP A 48 29.77 -12.14 -0.10
N PHE A 49 29.27 -11.99 -1.34
CA PHE A 49 29.81 -12.72 -2.50
C PHE A 49 31.25 -12.31 -2.81
N ALA A 50 31.55 -11.00 -2.83
CA ALA A 50 32.91 -10.50 -3.07
C ALA A 50 33.87 -10.92 -1.96
N ILE A 51 33.42 -10.92 -0.70
CA ILE A 51 34.20 -11.43 0.44
C ILE A 51 34.60 -12.89 0.20
N CYS A 52 33.65 -13.76 -0.18
CA CYS A 52 33.95 -15.18 -0.41
C CYS A 52 34.89 -15.41 -1.60
N ILE A 53 34.73 -14.65 -2.69
CA ILE A 53 35.66 -14.71 -3.84
C ILE A 53 37.05 -14.22 -3.43
N SER A 54 37.14 -13.11 -2.68
CA SER A 54 38.42 -12.58 -2.21
C SER A 54 39.15 -13.56 -1.28
N ALA A 55 38.40 -14.26 -0.41
CA ALA A 55 38.92 -15.34 0.43
C ALA A 55 39.55 -16.43 -0.43
N SER A 56 38.82 -16.86 -1.48
CA SER A 56 39.27 -17.90 -2.40
C SER A 56 40.56 -17.53 -3.10
N ILE A 57 40.64 -16.31 -3.66
CA ILE A 57 41.84 -15.81 -4.33
C ILE A 57 43.03 -15.80 -3.36
N LEU A 58 42.82 -15.32 -2.13
CA LEU A 58 43.88 -15.22 -1.12
C LEU A 58 44.39 -16.60 -0.70
N ILE A 59 43.50 -17.57 -0.49
CA ILE A 59 43.86 -18.97 -0.18
C ILE A 59 44.67 -19.58 -1.34
N ASN A 60 44.25 -19.36 -2.59
CA ASN A 60 44.94 -19.88 -3.77
C ASN A 60 46.34 -19.27 -3.95
N VAL A 61 46.47 -17.95 -3.78
CA VAL A 61 47.77 -17.25 -3.86
C VAL A 61 48.71 -17.75 -2.76
N TYR A 62 48.20 -17.93 -1.53
CA TYR A 62 48.99 -18.50 -0.44
C TYR A 62 49.44 -19.93 -0.75
N ASN A 63 48.56 -20.79 -1.25
CA ASN A 63 48.89 -22.17 -1.61
C ASN A 63 49.93 -22.24 -2.75
N PHE A 64 49.88 -21.32 -3.71
CA PHE A 64 50.87 -21.25 -4.78
C PHE A 64 52.24 -20.78 -4.27
N LEU A 65 52.29 -19.68 -3.51
CA LEU A 65 53.54 -19.05 -3.08
C LEU A 65 54.21 -19.78 -1.92
N ALA A 66 53.44 -20.19 -0.90
CA ALA A 66 53.98 -20.78 0.33
C ALA A 66 54.15 -22.30 0.24
N LEU A 67 53.32 -22.98 -0.55
CA LEU A 67 53.26 -24.45 -0.58
C LEU A 67 53.64 -25.04 -1.94
N GLY A 68 53.93 -24.20 -2.95
CA GLY A 68 54.35 -24.63 -4.29
C GLY A 68 53.28 -25.45 -5.03
N PHE A 69 52.01 -25.29 -4.65
CA PHE A 69 50.92 -26.11 -5.18
C PHE A 69 50.46 -25.59 -6.55
N PRO A 70 50.37 -26.43 -7.60
CA PRO A 70 49.99 -25.99 -8.94
C PRO A 70 48.51 -25.58 -9.00
N LEU A 71 48.24 -24.45 -9.66
CA LEU A 71 46.91 -23.84 -9.83
C LEU A 71 45.86 -24.78 -10.44
N GLN A 72 46.27 -25.75 -11.26
CA GLN A 72 45.38 -26.75 -11.86
C GLN A 72 44.64 -27.61 -10.83
N ASN A 73 45.26 -27.87 -9.67
CA ASN A 73 44.68 -28.73 -8.64
C ASN A 73 43.79 -27.96 -7.64
N SER A 74 43.66 -26.64 -7.79
CA SER A 74 42.90 -25.78 -6.86
C SER A 74 41.54 -25.32 -7.40
N GLY A 75 41.15 -25.75 -8.61
CA GLY A 75 39.88 -25.37 -9.23
C GLY A 75 38.65 -25.75 -8.40
N SER A 76 38.71 -26.88 -7.69
CA SER A 76 37.65 -27.36 -6.80
C SER A 76 37.36 -26.43 -5.63
N LEU A 77 38.42 -25.85 -5.05
CA LEU A 77 38.31 -24.90 -3.93
C LEU A 77 37.74 -23.56 -4.38
N ILE A 78 38.06 -23.11 -5.60
CA ILE A 78 37.49 -21.89 -6.19
C ILE A 78 35.99 -22.04 -6.42
N ILE A 79 35.58 -23.15 -7.04
CA ILE A 79 34.16 -23.44 -7.30
C ILE A 79 33.38 -23.55 -5.98
N GLY A 80 33.92 -24.26 -4.98
CA GLY A 80 33.32 -24.35 -3.65
C GLY A 80 33.10 -22.99 -2.99
N CYS A 81 34.09 -22.09 -3.07
CA CYS A 81 33.98 -20.74 -2.51
C CYS A 81 32.97 -19.86 -3.26
N ILE A 82 32.88 -19.97 -4.59
CA ILE A 82 31.89 -19.25 -5.39
C ILE A 82 30.47 -19.66 -4.97
N ILE A 83 30.24 -20.95 -4.79
CA ILE A 83 28.91 -21.47 -4.47
C ILE A 83 28.54 -21.17 -3.02
N ALA A 84 29.47 -21.36 -2.08
CA ALA A 84 29.27 -20.94 -0.69
C ALA A 84 28.96 -19.44 -0.62
N GLY A 85 29.72 -18.61 -1.36
CA GLY A 85 29.49 -17.18 -1.44
C GLY A 85 28.13 -16.80 -2.02
N PHE A 86 27.63 -17.56 -3.01
CA PHE A 86 26.29 -17.37 -3.56
C PHE A 86 25.20 -17.61 -2.50
N PHE A 87 25.24 -18.74 -1.79
CA PHE A 87 24.26 -19.05 -0.74
C PHE A 87 24.32 -18.06 0.43
N ILE A 88 25.51 -17.72 0.91
CA ILE A 88 25.71 -16.75 1.99
C ILE A 88 25.23 -15.36 1.57
N GLY A 89 25.58 -14.92 0.35
CA GLY A 89 25.17 -13.63 -0.17
C GLY A 89 23.65 -13.52 -0.31
N LEU A 90 22.98 -14.59 -0.74
CA LEU A 90 21.52 -14.61 -0.85
C LEU A 90 20.84 -14.57 0.50
N ASP A 91 21.31 -15.32 1.48
CA ASP A 91 20.76 -15.27 2.83
C ASP A 91 20.90 -13.87 3.44
N SER A 92 22.06 -13.22 3.26
CA SER A 92 22.29 -11.84 3.68
C SER A 92 21.40 -10.83 2.95
N SER A 93 21.20 -11.00 1.64
CA SER A 93 20.27 -10.19 0.85
C SER A 93 18.84 -10.29 1.39
N LEU A 94 18.34 -11.51 1.60
CA LEU A 94 16.99 -11.76 2.11
C LEU A 94 16.83 -11.24 3.54
N SER A 95 17.85 -11.41 4.38
CA SER A 95 17.88 -10.88 5.74
C SER A 95 17.83 -9.35 5.75
N LYS A 96 18.56 -8.70 4.84
CA LYS A 96 18.57 -7.24 4.73
C LYS A 96 17.26 -6.70 4.15
N GLU A 97 16.69 -7.36 3.16
CA GLU A 97 15.34 -7.05 2.64
C GLU A 97 14.29 -7.11 3.75
N ARG A 98 14.34 -8.14 4.61
CA ARG A 98 13.46 -8.24 5.78
C ARG A 98 13.57 -7.03 6.71
N GLN A 99 14.80 -6.56 6.97
CA GLN A 99 15.01 -5.38 7.81
C GLN A 99 14.44 -4.11 7.19
N VAL A 100 14.58 -3.95 5.87
CA VAL A 100 14.02 -2.82 5.13
C VAL A 100 12.49 -2.83 5.23
N ILE A 101 11.85 -3.99 5.01
CA ILE A 101 10.39 -4.14 5.14
C ILE A 101 9.93 -3.80 6.57
N LEU A 102 10.57 -4.36 7.59
CA LEU A 102 10.22 -4.08 8.99
C LEU A 102 10.40 -2.60 9.38
N THR A 103 11.40 -1.94 8.82
CA THR A 103 11.66 -0.52 9.09
C THR A 103 10.61 0.37 8.40
N ALA A 104 10.24 0.03 7.16
CA ALA A 104 9.16 0.72 6.44
C ALA A 104 7.81 0.57 7.15
N MET A 105 7.50 -0.62 7.67
CA MET A 105 6.29 -0.87 8.46
C MET A 105 6.23 -0.06 9.77
N LYS A 106 7.38 0.18 10.42
CA LYS A 106 7.45 0.96 11.67
C LYS A 106 7.36 2.47 11.44
N SER A 107 8.05 2.96 10.42
CA SER A 107 8.10 4.39 10.11
C SER A 107 6.79 4.90 9.50
N GLY A 108 6.04 4.03 8.80
CA GLY A 108 4.86 4.46 8.04
C GLY A 108 5.21 5.38 6.86
N GLU A 109 6.50 5.49 6.53
CA GLU A 109 6.95 6.29 5.39
C GLU A 109 6.55 5.59 4.09
N ASN A 110 5.91 6.36 3.21
CA ASN A 110 5.76 5.96 1.82
C ASN A 110 7.15 6.09 1.20
N GLY A 111 7.78 4.95 0.88
CA GLY A 111 9.05 4.91 0.19
C GLY A 111 9.04 5.76 -1.09
N PRO A 112 10.22 6.14 -1.61
CA PRO A 112 10.32 7.04 -2.76
C PRO A 112 9.51 6.54 -3.96
N ARG A 113 8.83 7.48 -4.65
CA ARG A 113 8.05 7.20 -5.85
C ARG A 113 8.97 6.73 -6.98
N SER A 114 8.78 5.49 -7.37
CA SER A 114 9.41 4.81 -8.51
C SER A 114 10.92 4.62 -8.41
N ILE A 115 11.35 3.36 -8.32
CA ILE A 115 12.65 2.93 -8.80
C ILE A 115 12.46 1.54 -9.44
N ARG A 116 12.70 1.49 -10.75
CA ARG A 116 12.96 0.31 -11.60
C ARG A 116 12.29 -0.99 -11.12
N TYR A 117 11.14 -1.30 -11.70
CA TYR A 117 10.41 -2.54 -11.45
C TYR A 117 11.23 -3.77 -11.87
N TYR A 118 11.41 -4.70 -10.94
CA TYR A 118 12.03 -6.00 -11.17
C TYR A 118 11.05 -7.11 -10.77
N PRO A 119 10.48 -7.86 -11.73
CA PRO A 119 9.48 -8.88 -11.44
C PRO A 119 9.98 -9.91 -10.43
N MET A 120 9.18 -10.19 -9.39
CA MET A 120 9.47 -11.20 -8.38
C MET A 120 9.61 -12.58 -9.02
N THR A 121 8.74 -12.89 -9.99
CA THR A 121 8.79 -14.13 -10.76
C THR A 121 10.16 -14.32 -11.43
N ARG A 122 10.69 -13.27 -12.05
CA ARG A 122 12.02 -13.30 -12.69
C ARG A 122 13.15 -13.44 -11.67
N LYS A 123 13.08 -12.75 -10.52
CA LYS A 123 14.06 -12.90 -9.43
C LYS A 123 14.07 -14.34 -8.92
N PHE A 124 12.88 -14.90 -8.68
CA PHE A 124 12.70 -16.26 -8.21
C PHE A 124 13.21 -17.30 -9.21
N THR A 125 12.87 -17.16 -10.50
CA THR A 125 13.36 -18.06 -11.55
C THR A 125 14.88 -17.99 -11.68
N LEU A 126 15.47 -16.80 -11.70
CA LEU A 126 16.93 -16.64 -11.76
C LEU A 126 17.60 -17.28 -10.54
N PHE A 127 17.04 -17.05 -9.35
CA PHE A 127 17.51 -17.66 -8.12
C PHE A 127 17.44 -19.19 -8.17
N ALA A 128 16.30 -19.76 -8.54
CA ALA A 128 16.09 -21.21 -8.60
C ALA A 128 16.99 -21.88 -9.63
N VAL A 129 17.10 -21.30 -10.84
CA VAL A 129 17.97 -21.81 -11.91
C VAL A 129 19.45 -21.74 -11.50
N THR A 130 19.89 -20.63 -10.93
CA THR A 130 21.30 -20.49 -10.49
C THR A 130 21.63 -21.46 -9.36
N THR A 131 20.71 -21.65 -8.42
CA THR A 131 20.85 -22.64 -7.34
C THR A 131 20.94 -24.06 -7.89
N PHE A 132 20.07 -24.41 -8.84
CA PHE A 132 20.10 -25.72 -9.50
C PHE A 132 21.42 -25.94 -10.23
N ILE A 133 21.88 -24.96 -11.03
CA ILE A 133 23.16 -25.04 -11.74
C ILE A 133 24.32 -25.26 -10.76
N PHE A 134 24.39 -24.52 -9.65
CA PHE A 134 25.46 -24.67 -8.68
C PHE A 134 25.42 -25.99 -7.91
N VAL A 135 24.23 -26.48 -7.55
CA VAL A 135 24.08 -27.81 -6.95
C VAL A 135 24.53 -28.90 -7.94
N SER A 136 24.08 -28.83 -9.20
CA SER A 136 24.51 -29.77 -10.24
C SER A 136 26.01 -29.71 -10.50
N LEU A 137 26.60 -28.50 -10.55
CA LEU A 137 28.03 -28.30 -10.77
C LEU A 137 28.86 -28.95 -9.66
N ILE A 138 28.47 -28.78 -8.38
CA ILE A 138 29.16 -29.42 -7.25
C ILE A 138 29.09 -30.94 -7.38
N LEU A 139 27.89 -31.48 -7.63
CA LEU A 139 27.70 -32.92 -7.70
C LEU A 139 28.52 -33.54 -8.83
N VAL A 140 28.54 -32.92 -10.02
CA VAL A 140 29.36 -33.38 -11.15
C VAL A 140 30.86 -33.29 -10.82
N MET A 141 31.30 -32.20 -10.21
CA MET A 141 32.72 -32.00 -9.88
C MET A 141 33.22 -33.04 -8.86
N VAL A 142 32.43 -33.29 -7.83
CA VAL A 142 32.71 -34.32 -6.81
C VAL A 142 32.74 -35.70 -7.48
N PHE A 143 31.73 -36.01 -8.29
CA PHE A 143 31.63 -37.28 -8.99
C PHE A 143 32.82 -37.58 -9.90
N VAL A 144 33.27 -36.61 -10.70
CA VAL A 144 34.43 -36.77 -11.58
C VAL A 144 35.70 -37.05 -10.78
N ARG A 145 35.93 -36.28 -9.71
CA ARG A 145 37.11 -36.45 -8.84
C ARG A 145 37.11 -37.82 -8.16
N ASP A 146 35.94 -38.26 -7.69
CA ASP A 146 35.78 -39.52 -6.99
C ASP A 146 35.98 -40.73 -7.93
N ILE A 147 35.54 -40.62 -9.20
CA ILE A 147 35.83 -41.62 -10.24
C ILE A 147 37.33 -41.71 -10.53
N GLU A 148 38.01 -40.58 -10.70
CA GLU A 148 39.46 -40.56 -10.98
C GLU A 148 40.25 -41.20 -9.83
N TRP A 149 39.81 -40.97 -8.59
CA TRP A 149 40.40 -41.61 -7.41
C TRP A 149 40.15 -43.12 -7.38
N LEU A 150 38.91 -43.56 -7.67
CA LEU A 150 38.55 -44.98 -7.74
C LEU A 150 39.32 -45.73 -8.84
N ALA A 151 39.62 -45.09 -9.97
CA ALA A 151 40.35 -45.70 -11.08
C ALA A 151 41.83 -46.00 -10.76
N ASN A 152 42.42 -45.30 -9.77
CA ASN A 152 43.84 -45.41 -9.42
C ASN A 152 44.11 -46.33 -8.21
N ILE A 153 43.09 -46.98 -7.65
CA ILE A 153 43.20 -47.86 -6.47
C ILE A 153 43.63 -49.29 -6.84
N SER A 154 44.43 -49.91 -5.98
CA SER A 154 44.88 -51.31 -6.10
C SER A 154 43.70 -52.30 -6.13
N GLN A 155 43.80 -53.37 -6.93
CA GLN A 155 42.75 -54.38 -7.14
C GLN A 155 42.46 -55.32 -5.95
N ASN A 156 42.70 -54.90 -4.71
CA ASN A 156 42.29 -55.66 -3.53
C ASN A 156 40.81 -55.41 -3.22
N VAL A 157 40.05 -56.46 -2.91
CA VAL A 157 38.61 -56.38 -2.65
C VAL A 157 38.30 -55.44 -1.48
N ASP A 158 39.08 -55.52 -0.39
CA ASP A 158 38.89 -54.67 0.79
C ASP A 158 39.18 -53.19 0.52
N SER A 159 40.13 -52.86 -0.36
CA SER A 159 40.41 -51.46 -0.72
C SER A 159 39.29 -50.86 -1.59
N ILE A 160 38.63 -51.67 -2.43
CA ILE A 160 37.53 -51.21 -3.27
C ILE A 160 36.29 -50.89 -2.41
N VAL A 161 35.96 -51.74 -1.45
CA VAL A 161 34.80 -51.52 -0.56
C VAL A 161 35.00 -50.27 0.30
N ASN A 162 36.17 -50.10 0.91
CA ASN A 162 36.47 -48.90 1.70
C ASN A 162 36.44 -47.62 0.86
N ALA A 163 36.88 -47.70 -0.40
CA ALA A 163 36.83 -46.59 -1.34
C ALA A 163 35.40 -46.18 -1.70
N GLN A 164 34.53 -47.16 -1.99
CA GLN A 164 33.10 -46.91 -2.26
C GLN A 164 32.38 -46.28 -1.06
N LEU A 165 32.68 -46.73 0.17
CA LEU A 165 32.12 -46.15 1.38
C LEU A 165 32.57 -44.70 1.58
N SER A 166 33.85 -44.40 1.34
CA SER A 166 34.38 -43.03 1.43
C SER A 166 33.66 -42.08 0.47
N VAL A 167 33.50 -42.48 -0.79
CA VAL A 167 32.78 -41.69 -1.81
C VAL A 167 31.31 -41.48 -1.43
N THR A 168 30.65 -42.54 -0.93
CA THR A 168 29.26 -42.46 -0.49
C THR A 168 29.08 -41.47 0.66
N TYR A 169 29.96 -41.52 1.67
CA TYR A 169 29.90 -40.59 2.79
C TYR A 169 30.20 -39.15 2.38
N GLU A 170 31.12 -38.93 1.44
CA GLU A 170 31.42 -37.59 0.94
C GLU A 170 30.22 -36.99 0.18
N ILE A 171 29.62 -37.75 -0.74
CA ILE A 171 28.42 -37.31 -1.47
C ILE A 171 27.27 -37.02 -0.51
N LEU A 172 27.01 -37.91 0.47
CA LEU A 172 25.94 -37.73 1.46
C LEU A 172 26.18 -36.48 2.32
N PHE A 173 27.43 -36.24 2.74
CA PHE A 173 27.80 -35.04 3.47
C PHE A 173 27.51 -33.77 2.65
N ILE A 174 27.97 -33.72 1.40
CA ILE A 174 27.79 -32.56 0.51
C ILE A 174 26.30 -32.33 0.22
N MET A 175 25.54 -33.39 -0.07
CA MET A 175 24.09 -33.30 -0.28
C MET A 175 23.37 -32.77 0.97
N SER A 176 23.76 -33.23 2.17
CA SER A 176 23.16 -32.77 3.43
C SER A 176 23.40 -31.29 3.66
N VAL A 177 24.64 -30.81 3.44
CA VAL A 177 24.99 -29.39 3.57
C VAL A 177 24.21 -28.54 2.55
N LEU A 178 24.18 -28.93 1.28
CA LEU A 178 23.43 -28.21 0.24
C LEU A 178 21.93 -28.19 0.50
N MET A 179 21.38 -29.30 1.02
CA MET A 179 19.98 -29.38 1.40
C MET A 179 19.65 -28.39 2.53
N ILE A 180 20.47 -28.34 3.58
CA ILE A 180 20.30 -27.38 4.69
C ILE A 180 20.36 -25.93 4.18
N LEU A 181 21.33 -25.60 3.33
CA LEU A 181 21.46 -24.25 2.75
C LEU A 181 20.24 -23.87 1.90
N THR A 182 19.76 -24.80 1.07
CA THR A 182 18.59 -24.59 0.22
C THR A 182 17.31 -24.43 1.06
N ILE A 183 17.11 -25.28 2.06
CA ILE A 183 15.97 -25.18 2.99
C ILE A 183 16.00 -23.84 3.73
N ASN A 184 17.16 -23.43 4.26
CA ASN A 184 17.29 -22.15 4.95
C ASN A 184 16.86 -20.99 4.04
N LEU A 185 17.33 -20.98 2.78
CA LEU A 185 16.98 -19.95 1.83
C LEU A 185 15.47 -19.93 1.53
N ILE A 186 14.87 -21.10 1.27
CA ILE A 186 13.42 -21.22 1.05
C ILE A 186 12.63 -20.66 2.25
N LEU A 187 13.04 -21.00 3.47
CA LEU A 187 12.42 -20.48 4.69
C LEU A 187 12.63 -18.97 4.87
N SER A 188 13.82 -18.46 4.54
CA SER A 188 14.15 -17.03 4.62
C SER A 188 13.30 -16.21 3.64
N TYR A 189 13.17 -16.67 2.40
CA TYR A 189 12.30 -16.07 1.39
C TYR A 189 10.82 -16.12 1.80
N SER A 190 10.37 -17.28 2.29
CA SER A 190 8.99 -17.47 2.75
C SER A 190 8.63 -16.53 3.91
N LYS A 191 9.58 -16.24 4.81
CA LYS A 191 9.39 -15.26 5.90
C LYS A 191 9.17 -13.85 5.36
N ASN A 192 9.94 -13.42 4.35
CA ASN A 192 9.77 -12.10 3.73
C ASN A 192 8.41 -11.98 3.04
N LEU A 193 8.03 -13.02 2.30
CA LEU A 193 6.74 -13.08 1.62
C LEU A 193 5.56 -13.01 2.61
N LYS A 194 5.62 -13.82 3.67
CA LYS A 194 4.60 -13.82 4.74
C LYS A 194 4.47 -12.45 5.41
N LEU A 195 5.58 -11.74 5.61
CA LEU A 195 5.59 -10.41 6.21
C LEU A 195 4.84 -9.39 5.33
N LEU A 196 5.11 -9.38 4.02
CA LEU A 196 4.44 -8.48 3.07
C LEU A 196 2.94 -8.75 3.00
N PHE A 197 2.55 -10.01 2.80
CA PHE A 197 1.13 -10.40 2.74
C PHE A 197 0.36 -10.09 4.02
N ASN A 198 0.92 -10.44 5.18
CA ASN A 198 0.24 -10.17 6.46
C ASN A 198 0.04 -8.67 6.68
N ASN A 199 1.02 -7.85 6.31
CA ASN A 199 0.90 -6.40 6.47
C ASN A 199 -0.15 -5.82 5.52
N GLU A 200 -0.16 -6.24 4.25
CA GLU A 200 -1.12 -5.77 3.26
C GLU A 200 -2.55 -6.17 3.63
N THR A 201 -2.77 -7.44 3.98
CA THR A 201 -4.09 -7.94 4.40
C THR A 201 -4.61 -7.26 5.67
N GLN A 202 -3.75 -7.01 6.66
CA GLN A 202 -4.14 -6.29 7.88
C GLN A 202 -4.58 -4.84 7.58
N ILE A 203 -3.91 -4.16 6.66
CA ILE A 203 -4.27 -2.79 6.27
C ILE A 203 -5.59 -2.80 5.48
N LEU A 204 -5.75 -3.73 4.54
CA LEU A 204 -7.01 -3.89 3.80
C LEU A 204 -8.18 -4.24 4.71
N GLU A 205 -7.97 -5.05 5.76
CA GLU A 205 -8.99 -5.35 6.75
C GLU A 205 -9.40 -4.11 7.55
N LYS A 206 -8.44 -3.25 7.91
CA LYS A 206 -8.72 -1.95 8.56
C LYS A 206 -9.51 -1.01 7.65
N VAL A 207 -9.09 -0.91 6.38
CA VAL A 207 -9.77 -0.11 5.36
C VAL A 207 -11.20 -0.58 5.15
N LYS A 208 -11.42 -1.90 5.09
CA LYS A 208 -12.76 -2.51 5.02
C LYS A 208 -13.64 -2.10 6.20
N ASN A 209 -13.07 -1.95 7.39
CA ASN A 209 -13.76 -1.52 8.60
C ASN A 209 -13.86 0.01 8.73
N GLY A 210 -13.49 0.78 7.70
CA GLY A 210 -13.58 2.25 7.67
C GLY A 210 -12.35 2.99 8.22
N ASP A 211 -11.32 2.28 8.71
CA ASP A 211 -10.07 2.90 9.14
C ASP A 211 -9.15 3.16 7.95
N LEU A 212 -9.17 4.40 7.47
CA LEU A 212 -8.33 4.90 6.39
C LEU A 212 -7.09 5.64 6.90
N SER A 213 -6.71 5.50 8.17
CA SER A 213 -5.60 6.28 8.75
C SER A 213 -4.22 5.80 8.30
N ARG A 214 -4.08 4.50 7.99
CA ARG A 214 -2.81 3.87 7.65
C ARG A 214 -2.68 3.57 6.17
N LYS A 215 -1.42 3.56 5.71
CA LYS A 215 -1.00 3.22 4.35
C LYS A 215 -0.14 1.97 4.33
N VAL A 216 -0.12 1.28 3.19
CA VAL A 216 0.75 0.14 2.93
C VAL A 216 2.16 0.67 2.60
N PRO A 217 3.20 0.33 3.37
CA PRO A 217 4.57 0.76 3.09
C PRO A 217 5.08 0.17 1.76
N VAL A 218 5.64 1.01 0.91
CA VAL A 218 6.29 0.60 -0.34
C VAL A 218 7.74 0.20 -0.03
N ALA A 219 7.96 -1.09 0.27
CA ALA A 219 9.22 -1.62 0.77
C ALA A 219 10.04 -2.45 -0.24
N THR A 220 9.46 -2.79 -1.40
CA THR A 220 10.12 -3.62 -2.43
C THR A 220 9.98 -2.98 -3.82
N GLN A 221 10.87 -3.38 -4.74
CA GLN A 221 10.85 -2.95 -6.15
C GLN A 221 10.32 -4.07 -7.06
N ASP A 222 9.17 -4.63 -6.70
CA ASP A 222 8.48 -5.71 -7.40
C ASP A 222 6.96 -5.54 -7.32
N GLU A 223 6.20 -6.61 -7.60
CA GLU A 223 4.74 -6.60 -7.61
C GLU A 223 4.16 -6.16 -6.26
N PHE A 224 4.78 -6.48 -5.11
CA PHE A 224 4.28 -6.04 -3.81
C PHE A 224 4.41 -4.52 -3.61
N GLY A 225 5.52 -3.94 -4.08
CA GLY A 225 5.70 -2.49 -4.05
C GLY A 225 4.66 -1.77 -4.91
N LEU A 226 4.35 -2.32 -6.09
CA LEU A 226 3.32 -1.77 -6.98
C LEU A 226 1.92 -1.90 -6.40
N ILE A 227 1.57 -3.06 -5.83
CA ILE A 227 0.27 -3.28 -5.17
C ILE A 227 0.13 -2.35 -3.97
N ALA A 228 1.18 -2.16 -3.17
CA ALA A 228 1.18 -1.22 -2.05
C ALA A 228 0.90 0.22 -2.52
N ASP A 229 1.57 0.68 -3.58
CA ASP A 229 1.37 2.02 -4.14
C ASP A 229 -0.05 2.23 -4.67
N HIS A 230 -0.57 1.29 -5.46
CA HIS A 230 -1.95 1.33 -5.96
C HIS A 230 -2.99 1.26 -4.84
N THR A 231 -2.74 0.45 -3.81
CA THR A 231 -3.59 0.38 -2.62
C THR A 231 -3.62 1.72 -1.89
N ASN A 232 -2.48 2.39 -1.74
CA ASN A 232 -2.42 3.72 -1.12
C ASN A 232 -3.18 4.77 -1.92
N HIS A 233 -3.06 4.75 -3.25
CA HIS A 233 -3.84 5.61 -4.14
C HIS A 233 -5.35 5.38 -3.98
N MET A 234 -5.78 4.12 -3.84
CA MET A 234 -7.18 3.78 -3.57
C MET A 234 -7.63 4.28 -2.19
N ILE A 235 -6.82 4.10 -1.14
CA ILE A 235 -7.13 4.57 0.22
C ILE A 235 -7.32 6.08 0.25
N ASP A 236 -6.43 6.84 -0.41
CA ASP A 236 -6.55 8.29 -0.51
C ASP A 236 -7.83 8.71 -1.24
N GLY A 237 -8.17 8.02 -2.34
CA GLY A 237 -9.42 8.25 -3.07
C GLY A 237 -10.67 7.95 -2.25
N LEU A 238 -10.65 6.87 -1.45
CA LEU A 238 -11.74 6.55 -0.52
C LEU A 238 -11.88 7.62 0.55
N ARG A 239 -10.78 8.07 1.15
CA ARG A 239 -10.80 9.11 2.20
C ARG A 239 -11.46 10.37 1.69
N HIS A 240 -11.05 10.83 0.52
CA HIS A 240 -11.62 12.01 -0.11
C HIS A 240 -13.14 11.86 -0.39
N ARG A 241 -13.57 10.70 -0.88
CA ARG A 241 -15.00 10.41 -1.09
C ARG A 241 -15.79 10.40 0.22
N PHE A 242 -15.25 9.82 1.28
CA PHE A 242 -15.89 9.83 2.60
C PHE A 242 -16.05 11.25 3.15
N GLU A 243 -15.02 12.09 3.03
CA GLU A 243 -15.07 13.51 3.42
C GLU A 243 -16.14 14.28 2.64
N LEU A 244 -16.22 14.07 1.33
CA LEU A 244 -17.26 14.68 0.47
C LEU A 244 -18.67 14.24 0.89
N ILE A 245 -18.90 12.94 1.04
CA ILE A 245 -20.21 12.40 1.46
C ILE A 245 -20.59 12.93 2.84
N SER A 246 -19.65 12.99 3.78
CA SER A 246 -19.89 13.55 5.12
C SER A 246 -20.27 15.02 5.06
N SER A 247 -19.61 15.79 4.19
CA SER A 247 -19.90 17.22 4.00
C SER A 247 -21.29 17.44 3.39
N LEU A 248 -21.69 16.59 2.44
CA LEU A 248 -23.03 16.64 1.84
C LEU A 248 -24.14 16.28 2.86
N LYS A 249 -23.93 15.25 3.68
CA LYS A 249 -24.86 14.90 4.77
C LYS A 249 -24.98 16.00 5.82
N PHE A 250 -23.90 16.70 6.10
CA PHE A 250 -23.96 17.85 7.00
C PHE A 250 -24.77 19.01 6.38
N ALA A 251 -24.60 19.27 5.08
CA ALA A 251 -25.40 20.26 4.38
C ALA A 251 -26.90 19.89 4.35
N GLU A 252 -27.22 18.61 4.16
CA GLU A 252 -28.58 18.06 4.29
C GLU A 252 -29.21 18.39 5.65
N GLU A 253 -28.49 18.07 6.73
CA GLU A 253 -28.94 18.30 8.10
C GLU A 253 -29.19 19.79 8.37
N VAL A 254 -28.28 20.66 7.92
CA VAL A 254 -28.46 22.12 8.03
C VAL A 254 -29.71 22.57 7.29
N GLN A 255 -29.94 22.10 6.06
CA GLN A 255 -31.11 22.48 5.27
C GLN A 255 -32.42 22.00 5.90
N GLN A 256 -32.47 20.76 6.38
CA GLN A 256 -33.66 20.21 7.05
C GLN A 256 -34.02 21.01 8.30
N ASN A 257 -33.01 21.48 9.05
CA ASN A 257 -33.22 22.36 10.22
C ASN A 257 -33.75 23.76 9.87
N LEU A 258 -33.71 24.18 8.59
CA LEU A 258 -34.31 25.44 8.15
C LEU A 258 -35.82 25.35 7.92
N LEU A 259 -36.36 24.14 7.77
CA LEU A 259 -37.80 23.92 7.58
C LEU A 259 -38.57 24.04 8.91
N PRO A 260 -39.88 24.36 8.87
CA PRO A 260 -40.72 24.40 10.05
C PRO A 260 -40.76 23.05 10.78
N THR A 261 -40.40 23.04 12.06
CA THR A 261 -40.49 21.84 12.91
C THR A 261 -41.88 21.61 13.48
N LYS A 262 -42.76 22.61 13.45
CA LYS A 262 -44.14 22.52 13.95
C LYS A 262 -45.09 23.24 13.01
N SER A 263 -46.27 22.65 12.85
CA SER A 263 -47.41 23.33 12.24
C SER A 263 -47.84 24.57 13.04
N PRO A 264 -48.27 25.65 12.37
CA PRO A 264 -48.83 26.81 13.04
C PRO A 264 -50.22 26.47 13.60
N TYR A 265 -50.58 27.11 14.71
CA TYR A 265 -51.95 27.06 15.21
C TYR A 265 -52.75 28.20 14.58
N LEU A 266 -53.83 27.87 13.87
CA LEU A 266 -54.79 28.82 13.35
C LEU A 266 -56.20 28.39 13.78
N ARG A 267 -56.96 29.30 14.38
CA ARG A 267 -58.32 28.98 14.85
C ARG A 267 -59.18 28.53 13.67
N ASP A 268 -59.88 27.42 13.85
CA ASP A 268 -60.79 26.78 12.89
C ASP A 268 -60.13 26.15 11.65
N TYR A 269 -58.79 26.06 11.60
CA TYR A 269 -58.04 25.42 10.51
C TYR A 269 -57.04 24.39 11.03
N ASP A 270 -56.90 23.28 10.31
CA ASP A 270 -55.83 22.29 10.52
C ASP A 270 -54.80 22.45 9.41
N VAL A 271 -53.56 22.81 9.77
CA VAL A 271 -52.49 23.13 8.83
C VAL A 271 -51.34 22.17 9.08
N SER A 272 -50.85 21.53 8.02
CA SER A 272 -49.66 20.70 8.07
C SER A 272 -48.89 20.76 6.76
N GLY A 273 -47.61 20.47 6.84
CA GLY A 273 -46.69 20.54 5.72
C GLY A 273 -45.51 19.64 5.99
N PHE A 274 -44.99 19.06 4.92
CA PHE A 274 -43.92 18.09 4.96
C PHE A 274 -43.16 18.18 3.64
N SER A 275 -41.83 18.07 3.69
CA SER A 275 -40.98 18.00 2.51
C SER A 275 -40.09 16.76 2.61
N LEU A 276 -40.05 16.00 1.52
CA LEU A 276 -39.23 14.79 1.40
C LEU A 276 -38.31 14.96 0.19
N TYR A 277 -37.02 15.16 0.44
CA TYR A 277 -36.04 15.31 -0.62
C TYR A 277 -35.74 13.97 -1.31
N CYS A 278 -35.53 14.00 -2.63
CA CYS A 278 -35.12 12.82 -3.40
C CYS A 278 -33.62 12.53 -3.30
N ASP A 279 -32.80 13.57 -3.13
CA ASP A 279 -31.33 13.52 -2.96
C ASP A 279 -30.94 13.90 -1.52
N GLN A 280 -29.64 13.94 -1.20
CA GLN A 280 -29.17 14.45 0.11
C GLN A 280 -29.57 15.91 0.33
N THR A 281 -29.83 16.71 -0.69
CA THR A 281 -30.28 18.11 -0.52
C THR A 281 -31.34 18.44 -1.57
N GLY A 282 -32.37 19.22 -1.20
CA GLY A 282 -33.52 19.53 -2.06
C GLY A 282 -33.57 20.98 -2.54
N GLY A 283 -34.33 21.25 -3.60
CA GLY A 283 -34.72 22.62 -4.00
C GLY A 283 -36.02 23.09 -3.34
N ASP A 284 -36.80 22.14 -2.82
CA ASP A 284 -38.11 22.35 -2.25
C ASP A 284 -38.05 23.04 -0.89
N TYR A 285 -39.02 23.91 -0.65
CA TYR A 285 -39.16 24.68 0.56
C TYR A 285 -40.62 24.94 0.86
N TYR A 286 -40.98 24.82 2.13
CA TYR A 286 -42.23 25.36 2.63
C TYR A 286 -41.97 26.06 3.95
N ASP A 287 -42.80 27.05 4.26
CA ASP A 287 -42.73 27.77 5.53
C ASP A 287 -44.05 28.42 5.90
N TYR A 288 -44.15 28.80 7.18
CA TYR A 288 -45.29 29.47 7.77
C TYR A 288 -44.86 30.80 8.37
N PHE A 289 -45.53 31.87 7.99
CA PHE A 289 -45.23 33.21 8.45
C PHE A 289 -46.42 33.77 9.20
N LEU A 290 -46.18 34.32 10.41
CA LEU A 290 -47.17 35.15 11.08
C LEU A 290 -47.14 36.53 10.43
N LEU A 291 -48.24 36.91 9.80
CA LEU A 291 -48.41 38.18 9.12
C LEU A 291 -49.13 39.18 10.05
N PRO A 292 -49.14 40.49 9.72
CA PRO A 292 -49.95 41.49 10.43
C PRO A 292 -51.42 41.06 10.56
N ASP A 293 -52.10 41.58 11.59
CA ASP A 293 -53.51 41.31 11.90
C ASP A 293 -53.86 39.84 12.22
N ASP A 294 -52.92 39.06 12.75
CA ASP A 294 -53.05 37.62 13.05
C ASP A 294 -53.35 36.75 11.82
N LYS A 295 -52.93 37.20 10.63
CA LYS A 295 -53.06 36.42 9.40
C LYS A 295 -51.93 35.39 9.28
N LEU A 296 -52.22 34.28 8.59
CA LEU A 296 -51.24 33.23 8.34
C LEU A 296 -50.77 33.27 6.87
N GLY A 297 -49.47 33.43 6.66
CA GLY A 297 -48.81 33.23 5.38
C GLY A 297 -48.28 31.81 5.25
N ILE A 298 -48.52 31.15 4.12
CA ILE A 298 -47.99 29.83 3.79
C ILE A 298 -47.27 29.93 2.45
N THR A 299 -46.01 29.51 2.41
CA THR A 299 -45.22 29.42 1.19
C THR A 299 -44.97 27.97 0.85
N VAL A 300 -45.02 27.65 -0.44
CA VAL A 300 -44.35 26.49 -1.04
C VAL A 300 -43.52 26.99 -2.20
N ALA A 301 -42.26 26.58 -2.29
CA ALA A 301 -41.34 26.98 -3.33
C ALA A 301 -40.48 25.80 -3.78
N ASP A 302 -40.09 25.82 -5.05
CA ASP A 302 -39.20 24.82 -5.65
C ASP A 302 -38.14 25.55 -6.50
N ALA A 303 -36.89 25.44 -6.06
CA ALA A 303 -35.72 25.97 -6.75
C ALA A 303 -35.31 25.06 -7.90
N CYS A 304 -35.20 25.64 -9.11
CA CYS A 304 -34.84 24.91 -10.32
C CYS A 304 -33.49 24.18 -10.17
N GLY A 305 -33.49 22.88 -10.53
CA GLY A 305 -32.33 22.01 -10.47
C GLY A 305 -32.47 20.95 -9.38
N HIS A 306 -31.35 20.36 -8.97
CA HIS A 306 -31.30 19.41 -7.86
C HIS A 306 -29.92 19.46 -7.18
N GLY A 307 -29.79 18.84 -6.02
CA GLY A 307 -28.54 18.82 -5.26
C GLY A 307 -28.18 20.17 -4.62
N VAL A 308 -26.90 20.36 -4.32
CA VAL A 308 -26.41 21.45 -3.44
C VAL A 308 -26.74 22.85 -3.97
N GLY A 309 -26.69 23.05 -5.29
CA GLY A 309 -26.98 24.36 -5.90
C GLY A 309 -28.42 24.80 -5.68
N ALA A 310 -29.38 23.89 -5.85
CA ALA A 310 -30.80 24.16 -5.60
C ALA A 310 -31.06 24.43 -4.10
N ALA A 311 -30.40 23.70 -3.21
CA ALA A 311 -30.49 23.92 -1.76
C ALA A 311 -29.93 25.27 -1.30
N MET A 312 -28.83 25.75 -1.92
CA MET A 312 -28.30 27.09 -1.65
C MET A 312 -29.27 28.18 -2.13
N LEU A 313 -29.87 28.01 -3.31
CA LEU A 313 -30.88 28.93 -3.82
C LEU A 313 -32.10 28.97 -2.89
N MET A 314 -32.60 27.80 -2.50
CA MET A 314 -33.68 27.65 -1.52
C MET A 314 -33.40 28.41 -0.21
N THR A 315 -32.19 28.25 0.35
CA THR A 315 -31.76 28.95 1.58
C THR A 315 -31.77 30.48 1.39
N THR A 316 -31.38 30.94 0.21
CA THR A 316 -31.39 32.37 -0.16
C THR A 316 -32.82 32.90 -0.27
N VAL A 317 -33.70 32.15 -0.94
CA VAL A 317 -35.13 32.49 -1.05
C VAL A 317 -35.79 32.59 0.33
N ARG A 318 -35.53 31.63 1.22
CA ARG A 318 -35.97 31.67 2.62
C ARG A 318 -35.50 32.92 3.34
N ALA A 319 -34.23 33.29 3.21
CA ALA A 319 -33.68 34.48 3.86
C ALA A 319 -34.38 35.76 3.37
N PHE A 320 -34.63 35.87 2.06
CA PHE A 320 -35.37 36.99 1.49
C PHE A 320 -36.83 37.02 1.93
N LEU A 321 -37.51 35.87 2.01
CA LEU A 321 -38.87 35.76 2.52
C LEU A 321 -38.98 36.24 3.97
N ILE A 322 -38.15 35.70 4.87
CA ILE A 322 -38.15 36.08 6.28
C ILE A 322 -37.92 37.57 6.44
N SER A 323 -36.97 38.13 5.70
CA SER A 323 -36.68 39.58 5.75
C SER A 323 -37.82 40.43 5.18
N ALA A 324 -38.46 40.00 4.09
CA ALA A 324 -39.51 40.78 3.44
C ALA A 324 -40.84 40.72 4.20
N VAL A 325 -41.10 39.65 4.96
CA VAL A 325 -42.29 39.49 5.81
C VAL A 325 -42.35 40.55 6.93
N GLU A 326 -41.21 41.05 7.43
CA GLU A 326 -41.20 42.08 8.48
C GLU A 326 -41.93 43.37 8.09
N ASN A 327 -41.96 43.71 6.80
CA ASN A 327 -42.64 44.88 6.26
C ASN A 327 -43.79 44.49 5.32
N TYR A 328 -44.47 43.40 5.63
CA TYR A 328 -45.52 42.83 4.79
C TYR A 328 -46.71 43.80 4.60
N THR A 329 -47.14 43.99 3.35
CA THR A 329 -48.34 44.76 2.99
C THR A 329 -49.39 43.88 2.30
N ASP A 330 -48.98 43.17 1.26
CA ASP A 330 -49.82 42.31 0.43
C ASP A 330 -48.97 41.26 -0.31
N PRO A 331 -49.58 40.14 -0.77
CA PRO A 331 -48.84 39.05 -1.41
C PRO A 331 -48.09 39.46 -2.69
N ALA A 332 -48.64 40.39 -3.47
CA ALA A 332 -48.05 40.77 -4.76
C ALA A 332 -46.80 41.64 -4.57
N THR A 333 -46.83 42.56 -3.60
CA THR A 333 -45.66 43.38 -3.24
C THR A 333 -44.54 42.50 -2.67
N LEU A 334 -44.87 41.55 -1.78
CA LEU A 334 -43.92 40.60 -1.21
C LEU A 334 -43.17 39.81 -2.32
N LEU A 335 -43.92 39.19 -3.23
CA LEU A 335 -43.30 38.36 -4.27
C LEU A 335 -42.53 39.18 -5.31
N ASN A 336 -42.97 40.40 -5.65
CA ASN A 336 -42.21 41.27 -6.54
C ASN A 336 -40.87 41.68 -5.94
N GLN A 337 -40.82 41.97 -4.63
CA GLN A 337 -39.58 42.26 -3.93
C GLN A 337 -38.63 41.06 -3.97
N ILE A 338 -39.12 39.87 -3.64
CA ILE A 338 -38.33 38.64 -3.66
C ILE A 338 -37.83 38.32 -5.08
N ASN A 339 -38.70 38.40 -6.07
CA ASN A 339 -38.35 38.18 -7.47
C ASN A 339 -37.24 39.15 -7.93
N GLY A 340 -37.30 40.42 -7.53
CA GLY A 340 -36.28 41.41 -7.84
C GLY A 340 -34.91 41.11 -7.22
N LEU A 341 -34.86 40.47 -6.05
CA LEU A 341 -33.62 40.04 -5.41
C LEU A 341 -33.07 38.77 -6.06
N ILE A 342 -33.90 37.73 -6.21
CA ILE A 342 -33.50 36.45 -6.83
C ILE A 342 -33.03 36.66 -8.28
N SER A 343 -33.74 37.50 -9.05
CA SER A 343 -33.38 37.79 -10.44
C SER A 343 -32.00 38.43 -10.56
N LYS A 344 -31.56 39.21 -9.57
CA LYS A 344 -30.21 39.80 -9.56
C LYS A 344 -29.16 38.73 -9.30
N ASP A 345 -29.38 37.88 -8.31
CA ASP A 345 -28.42 36.83 -7.93
C ASP A 345 -28.31 35.72 -8.99
N CYS A 346 -29.41 35.45 -9.69
CA CYS A 346 -29.46 34.40 -10.72
C CYS A 346 -29.29 34.91 -12.16
N ALA A 347 -29.04 36.20 -12.38
CA ALA A 347 -28.96 36.80 -13.71
C ALA A 347 -27.98 36.08 -14.65
N THR A 348 -26.85 35.61 -14.10
CA THR A 348 -25.79 34.94 -14.87
C THR A 348 -26.04 33.43 -15.04
N SER A 349 -26.64 32.78 -14.04
CA SER A 349 -26.90 31.33 -14.09
C SER A 349 -28.16 30.98 -14.87
N GLY A 350 -29.13 31.89 -14.95
CA GLY A 350 -30.46 31.61 -15.48
C GLY A 350 -31.31 30.73 -14.56
N ASN A 351 -30.84 30.46 -13.33
CA ASN A 351 -31.60 29.71 -12.34
C ASN A 351 -32.83 30.53 -11.89
N PHE A 352 -33.87 29.84 -11.45
CA PHE A 352 -35.08 30.46 -10.94
C PHE A 352 -35.70 29.59 -9.86
N THR A 353 -36.64 30.16 -9.11
CA THR A 353 -37.45 29.45 -8.12
C THR A 353 -38.90 29.68 -8.45
N THR A 354 -39.67 28.59 -8.50
CA THR A 354 -41.12 28.68 -8.56
C THR A 354 -41.67 28.83 -7.15
N MET A 355 -42.72 29.61 -6.97
CA MET A 355 -43.31 29.83 -5.65
C MET A 355 -44.84 29.91 -5.71
N PHE A 356 -45.47 29.39 -4.67
CA PHE A 356 -46.87 29.58 -4.32
C PHE A 356 -46.92 30.22 -2.93
N PHE A 357 -47.68 31.30 -2.80
CA PHE A 357 -47.89 31.99 -1.52
C PHE A 357 -49.38 32.13 -1.25
N LEU A 358 -49.79 31.78 -0.04
CA LEU A 358 -51.17 31.78 0.44
C LEU A 358 -51.26 32.63 1.72
N GLU A 359 -52.13 33.63 1.72
CA GLU A 359 -52.56 34.37 2.91
C GLU A 359 -53.94 33.85 3.34
N ILE A 360 -54.06 33.50 4.63
CA ILE A 360 -55.31 33.11 5.27
C ILE A 360 -55.65 34.12 6.36
N ASP A 361 -56.80 34.77 6.20
CA ASP A 361 -57.45 35.58 7.23
C ASP A 361 -58.60 34.76 7.85
N SER A 362 -58.37 34.22 9.06
CA SER A 362 -59.35 33.41 9.78
C SER A 362 -60.55 34.24 10.28
N ARG A 363 -60.36 35.54 10.54
CA ARG A 363 -61.42 36.42 11.06
C ARG A 363 -62.43 36.75 9.97
N GLU A 364 -61.94 37.15 8.80
CA GLU A 364 -62.76 37.48 7.63
C GLU A 364 -63.12 36.25 6.78
N ARG A 365 -62.61 35.06 7.14
CA ARG A 365 -62.74 33.81 6.37
C ARG A 365 -62.34 33.99 4.90
N LYS A 366 -61.28 34.74 4.68
CA LYS A 366 -60.79 35.09 3.34
C LYS A 366 -59.44 34.43 3.11
N ILE A 367 -59.29 33.87 1.92
CA ILE A 367 -58.04 33.28 1.46
C ILE A 367 -57.62 34.04 0.21
N GLN A 368 -56.36 34.46 0.15
CA GLN A 368 -55.74 35.08 -1.02
C GLN A 368 -54.50 34.29 -1.38
N TRP A 369 -54.26 34.07 -2.66
CA TRP A 369 -53.06 33.38 -3.11
C TRP A 369 -52.47 34.05 -4.33
N ILE A 370 -51.17 33.85 -4.50
CA ILE A 370 -50.47 34.22 -5.72
C ILE A 370 -49.61 33.03 -6.16
N ARG A 371 -49.54 32.85 -7.47
CA ARG A 371 -48.78 31.79 -8.11
C ARG A 371 -47.67 32.41 -8.96
N ALA A 372 -46.43 32.14 -8.62
CA ALA A 372 -45.23 32.46 -9.39
C ALA A 372 -44.62 31.18 -9.97
N GLY A 373 -45.34 30.55 -10.90
CA GLY A 373 -44.90 29.35 -11.62
C GLY A 373 -45.18 28.00 -10.95
N HIS A 374 -45.26 27.93 -9.60
CA HIS A 374 -45.37 26.65 -8.88
C HIS A 374 -46.73 25.99 -9.07
N GLU A 375 -46.79 24.69 -9.33
CA GLU A 375 -48.06 23.95 -9.46
C GLU A 375 -48.70 23.72 -8.07
N PRO A 376 -50.05 23.79 -7.96
CA PRO A 376 -50.76 23.53 -6.70
C PRO A 376 -50.87 22.06 -6.33
#